data_AF-A0A3Q9FL13-F1
#
_entry.id   AF-A0A3Q9FL13-F1
#
_cell.length_a   1.000
_cell.length_b   1.000
_cell.length_c   1.000
_cell.angle_alpha   90.00
_cell.angle_beta   90.00
_cell.angle_gamma   90.00
#
_symmetry.space_group_name_H-M   'P 1'
#
loop_
_entity.id
_entity.type
_entity.pdbx_description
1 polymer ?
#
loop_
_entity_poly.entity_id
_entity_poly.type
_entity_poly.pdbx_seq_one_letter_code
_entity_poly.pdbx_strand_id
1 'polypeptide(L)'
;MHKFFTLLLIISFFHPQKKLLAQEGLVFDIYDGFSSTIGKSGNSDSDVYRSDKDKNSGDVTIQNSATLNVITTNTKVNDAHFEDIYSIIEGDLYINNSSLILDQYSVLIIRGNVIFSNSGSITINGGGSESGEAPSLIILGNVTGSGTITGTNKARLPYVNGTVSDVSVNVNDVTGNAAIENDITEYEDKPDLTTILTNELGPNYVTDLPVELISFEATVNPNNTTLTWSTASEQNASHFDVMRSNDKRNWEVLATIEAAGNSNVKRDYKFVDNDLLTAVTYYKLVQVDFDEAYEEFGPLTVFPNGVEKTLTANVFPNPSTESSKIQIDGLSLGNSIELSVIDKSGRMIYQDTIKDSPESLLYNLETRTTLYPGNYLIIIQSGNEKVVKRYIQQ
;
A
#
# COMPACT_ATOMS: atom_id res chain seq x y z
N MET A 1 15.02 -2.59 39.63
CA MET A 1 14.76 -1.28 40.26
C MET A 1 15.85 -0.32 39.80
N HIS A 2 15.75 0.24 38.59
CA HIS A 2 16.49 1.43 38.12
C HIS A 2 15.55 2.18 37.16
N LYS A 3 15.47 3.49 37.38
CA LYS A 3 14.37 4.38 36.98
C LYS A 3 14.48 4.76 35.50
N PHE A 4 13.39 4.63 34.74
CA PHE A 4 13.21 5.43 33.53
C PHE A 4 12.98 6.89 33.98
N PHE A 5 13.94 7.77 33.69
CA PHE A 5 13.74 9.21 33.75
C PHE A 5 13.31 9.66 32.36
N THR A 6 12.01 9.85 32.15
CA THR A 6 11.51 10.61 31.00
C THR A 6 11.69 12.09 31.33
N LEU A 7 12.71 12.74 30.76
CA LEU A 7 12.85 14.19 30.85
C LEU A 7 12.02 14.81 29.72
N LEU A 8 10.78 15.19 30.04
CA LEU A 8 9.92 15.96 29.13
C LEU A 8 10.40 17.43 29.11
N LEU A 9 11.17 17.81 28.10
CA LEU A 9 11.59 19.20 27.93
C LEU A 9 10.51 19.96 27.15
N ILE A 10 9.56 20.57 27.85
CA ILE A 10 8.64 21.56 27.26
C ILE A 10 9.40 22.88 27.18
N ILE A 11 9.82 23.29 25.97
CA ILE A 11 10.24 24.67 25.72
C ILE A 11 9.17 25.34 24.85
N SER A 12 8.29 26.08 25.50
CA SER A 12 7.55 27.15 24.86
C SER A 12 8.42 28.43 24.84
N PHE A 13 8.25 29.23 23.77
CA PHE A 13 8.64 30.63 23.54
C PHE A 13 9.80 30.95 22.54
N PHE A 14 9.37 31.50 21.40
CA PHE A 14 9.93 32.58 20.57
C PHE A 14 11.44 32.61 20.27
N HIS A 15 11.87 32.01 19.14
CA HIS A 15 12.82 32.56 18.15
C HIS A 15 13.00 31.57 16.96
N PRO A 16 13.13 32.02 15.69
CA PRO A 16 12.91 31.17 14.51
C PRO A 16 14.13 30.37 13.99
N GLN A 17 15.28 30.40 14.65
CA GLN A 17 16.48 29.67 14.20
C GLN A 17 17.39 29.33 15.39
N LYS A 18 17.42 28.07 15.83
CA LYS A 18 18.55 27.55 16.63
C LYS A 18 18.85 26.09 16.29
N LYS A 19 20.16 25.84 16.09
CA LYS A 19 20.82 24.54 15.92
C LYS A 19 20.82 23.82 17.28
N LEU A 20 20.25 22.60 17.35
CA LEU A 20 20.25 21.77 18.56
C LEU A 20 21.41 20.77 18.47
N LEU A 21 22.26 20.75 19.50
CA LEU A 21 23.33 19.76 19.71
C LEU A 21 22.83 18.81 20.81
N ALA A 22 22.75 17.51 20.52
CA ALA A 22 22.25 16.50 21.44
C ALA A 22 23.38 15.69 22.09
N GLN A 23 23.10 15.13 23.27
CA GLN A 23 23.96 14.19 24.00
C GLN A 23 23.17 12.86 24.13
N GLU A 24 23.88 11.73 24.16
CA GLU A 24 23.36 10.34 24.02
C GLU A 24 21.95 10.07 24.59
N GLY A 25 21.10 9.41 23.80
CA GLY A 25 19.84 8.80 24.25
C GLY A 25 18.59 9.69 24.19
N LEU A 26 18.60 10.78 23.42
CA LEU A 26 17.43 11.67 23.26
C LEU A 26 16.57 11.28 22.05
N VAL A 27 15.28 11.01 22.28
CA VAL A 27 14.25 10.93 21.24
C VAL A 27 13.74 12.35 20.95
N PHE A 28 13.73 12.76 19.68
CA PHE A 28 13.22 14.07 19.26
C PHE A 28 11.91 13.93 18.49
N ASP A 29 10.84 14.47 19.06
CA ASP A 29 9.59 14.70 18.33
C ASP A 29 9.71 16.01 17.55
N ILE A 30 9.62 15.93 16.23
CA ILE A 30 9.44 17.12 15.37
C ILE A 30 7.94 17.45 15.39
N TYR A 31 7.60 18.73 15.42
CA TYR A 31 6.21 19.22 15.45
C TYR A 31 5.91 20.10 14.24
N ASP A 32 4.64 20.06 13.84
CA ASP A 32 3.98 20.73 12.71
C ASP A 32 4.57 22.10 12.32
N GLY A 33 4.93 22.26 11.03
CA GLY A 33 5.35 23.54 10.44
C GLY A 33 6.84 23.91 10.55
N PHE A 34 7.71 23.05 11.08
CA PHE A 34 9.16 23.32 11.19
C PHE A 34 10.01 22.32 10.41
N SER A 35 10.99 22.83 9.64
CA SER A 35 12.04 22.00 9.04
C SER A 35 13.11 21.68 10.08
N SER A 36 13.56 20.43 10.10
CA SER A 36 14.62 19.98 11.01
C SER A 36 15.84 19.55 10.21
N THR A 37 17.03 19.83 10.75
CA THR A 37 18.31 19.33 10.20
C THR A 37 18.89 18.36 11.20
N ILE A 38 19.14 17.13 10.74
CA ILE A 38 19.73 16.07 11.56
C ILE A 38 21.14 15.81 11.04
N GLY A 39 22.13 15.78 11.94
CA GLY A 39 23.50 15.43 11.58
C GLY A 39 24.44 15.23 12.76
N LYS A 40 25.48 14.40 12.56
CA LYS A 40 26.50 14.07 13.57
C LYS A 40 27.35 15.31 13.90
N SER A 41 27.54 15.61 15.19
CA SER A 41 28.56 16.57 15.66
C SER A 41 29.58 15.87 16.58
N GLY A 42 30.54 15.15 16.00
CA GLY A 42 31.61 14.47 16.74
C GLY A 42 31.72 12.97 16.46
N ASN A 43 32.63 12.29 17.18
CA ASN A 43 33.06 10.91 16.95
C ASN A 43 32.33 9.83 17.81
N SER A 44 31.08 10.03 18.23
CA SER A 44 30.33 9.02 19.00
C SER A 44 29.25 8.32 18.16
N ASP A 45 29.14 6.99 18.28
CA ASP A 45 28.47 6.08 17.34
C ASP A 45 27.00 5.73 17.64
N SER A 46 26.24 6.55 18.35
CA SER A 46 24.84 6.19 18.61
C SER A 46 23.94 7.37 18.92
N ASP A 47 23.48 8.08 17.89
CA ASP A 47 22.35 9.00 18.01
C ASP A 47 21.17 8.42 17.20
N VAL A 48 20.16 7.90 17.89
CA VAL A 48 18.98 7.27 17.28
C VAL A 48 17.87 8.30 17.12
N TYR A 49 17.52 8.64 15.88
CA TYR A 49 16.40 9.54 15.57
C TYR A 49 15.15 8.75 15.16
N ARG A 50 13.99 9.09 15.73
CA ARG A 50 12.67 8.56 15.35
C ARG A 50 11.72 9.73 15.11
N SER A 51 11.05 9.80 13.95
CA SER A 51 9.98 10.76 13.71
C SER A 51 8.62 10.08 13.87
N ASP A 52 7.74 10.62 14.74
CA ASP A 52 6.40 10.06 14.93
C ASP A 52 5.52 10.25 13.68
N LYS A 53 4.71 9.22 13.36
CA LYS A 53 3.82 9.14 12.18
C LYS A 53 2.64 10.11 12.23
N ASP A 54 2.22 10.52 13.43
CA ASP A 54 0.95 11.23 13.63
C ASP A 54 1.08 12.76 13.78
N LYS A 55 2.29 13.34 13.66
CA LYS A 55 2.52 14.76 14.00
C LYS A 55 3.48 15.55 13.10
N ASN A 56 3.96 14.95 12.00
CA ASN A 56 5.01 15.54 11.16
C ASN A 56 4.50 15.92 9.77
N SER A 57 4.44 17.23 9.50
CA SER A 57 4.20 17.79 8.15
C SER A 57 5.45 18.48 7.55
N GLY A 58 6.56 18.52 8.28
CA GLY A 58 7.80 19.21 7.87
C GLY A 58 8.80 18.27 7.18
N ASP A 59 9.50 18.79 6.17
CA ASP A 59 10.62 18.09 5.53
C ASP A 59 11.79 17.91 6.51
N VAL A 60 12.40 16.72 6.50
CA VAL A 60 13.63 16.42 7.25
C VAL A 60 14.83 16.60 6.33
N THR A 61 15.85 17.35 6.76
CA THR A 61 17.13 17.43 6.04
C THR A 61 18.19 16.59 6.75
N ILE A 62 18.79 15.64 6.03
CA ILE A 62 19.88 14.79 6.54
C ILE A 62 21.23 15.36 6.11
N GLN A 63 22.17 15.47 7.05
CA GLN A 63 23.56 15.91 6.85
C GLN A 63 24.51 15.05 7.68
N ASN A 64 25.62 14.56 7.12
CA ASN A 64 26.62 13.72 7.82
C ASN A 64 26.07 12.38 8.39
N SER A 65 26.97 11.49 8.87
CA SER A 65 26.70 10.11 9.33
C SER A 65 25.75 10.01 10.53
N ALA A 66 24.45 10.23 10.29
CA ALA A 66 23.39 10.09 11.27
C ALA A 66 22.76 8.69 11.17
N THR A 67 22.70 7.96 12.29
CA THR A 67 22.00 6.68 12.41
C THR A 67 20.49 6.94 12.49
N LEU A 68 19.72 6.48 11.50
CA LEU A 68 18.30 6.84 11.39
C LEU A 68 17.45 5.61 11.16
N ASN A 69 16.49 5.30 12.05
CA ASN A 69 15.75 4.05 11.91
C ASN A 69 14.48 4.20 11.04
N VAL A 70 13.68 5.27 11.19
CA VAL A 70 12.47 5.52 10.36
C VAL A 70 12.21 7.01 10.23
N ILE A 71 12.05 7.51 8.98
CA ILE A 71 11.58 8.85 8.63
C ILE A 71 10.17 8.73 8.07
N THR A 72 9.21 9.35 8.74
CA THR A 72 7.79 9.28 8.38
C THR A 72 7.35 10.37 7.39
N THR A 73 8.29 11.19 6.91
CA THR A 73 8.02 12.35 6.02
C THR A 73 8.99 12.44 4.84
N ASN A 74 8.72 13.42 3.97
CA ASN A 74 9.62 13.78 2.88
C ASN A 74 10.99 14.19 3.41
N THR A 75 12.01 13.68 2.74
CA THR A 75 13.40 13.81 3.17
C THR A 75 14.21 14.52 2.12
N LYS A 76 15.01 15.50 2.54
CA LYS A 76 16.01 16.20 1.72
C LYS A 76 17.40 15.75 2.14
N VAL A 77 18.24 15.44 1.17
CA VAL A 77 19.66 15.16 1.43
C VAL A 77 20.48 16.43 1.25
N ASN A 78 21.36 16.72 2.20
CA ASN A 78 22.44 17.68 2.03
C ASN A 78 23.77 17.04 2.43
N ASP A 79 24.41 16.36 1.48
CA ASP A 79 25.68 15.64 1.64
C ASP A 79 25.67 14.69 2.86
N ALA A 80 25.04 13.54 2.65
CA ALA A 80 24.89 12.50 3.66
C ALA A 80 25.76 11.29 3.32
N HIS A 81 26.29 10.64 4.36
CA HIS A 81 27.07 9.42 4.25
C HIS A 81 26.56 8.41 5.28
N PHE A 82 25.93 7.34 4.80
CA PHE A 82 25.44 6.24 5.59
C PHE A 82 26.47 5.13 5.58
N GLU A 83 26.92 4.75 6.77
CA GLU A 83 27.92 3.72 7.01
C GLU A 83 27.35 2.86 8.14
N ASP A 84 27.16 1.56 7.89
CA ASP A 84 26.52 0.61 8.81
C ASP A 84 25.17 1.06 9.38
N ILE A 85 24.37 1.70 8.53
CA ILE A 85 23.06 2.22 8.91
C ILE A 85 21.94 1.47 8.23
N TYR A 86 20.90 1.14 9.01
CA TYR A 86 19.61 0.71 8.50
C TYR A 86 18.60 1.85 8.59
N SER A 87 18.03 2.30 7.47
CA SER A 87 17.08 3.42 7.41
C SER A 87 15.88 3.15 6.49
N ILE A 88 14.70 3.55 6.97
CA ILE A 88 13.47 3.59 6.16
C ILE A 88 13.00 5.04 5.99
N ILE A 89 12.66 5.43 4.76
CA ILE A 89 11.99 6.68 4.43
C ILE A 89 10.59 6.36 3.91
N GLU A 90 9.55 6.71 4.66
CA GLU A 90 8.15 6.49 4.29
C GLU A 90 7.68 7.48 3.21
N GLY A 91 8.27 8.69 3.16
CA GLY A 91 7.96 9.74 2.18
C GLY A 91 8.89 9.75 0.96
N ASP A 92 8.81 10.82 0.17
CA ASP A 92 9.69 11.04 -0.97
C ASP A 92 11.09 11.47 -0.52
N LEU A 93 12.12 11.02 -1.25
CA LEU A 93 13.51 11.46 -1.08
C LEU A 93 13.89 12.46 -2.17
N TYR A 94 14.33 13.64 -1.75
CA TYR A 94 14.78 14.73 -2.62
C TYR A 94 16.30 14.90 -2.52
N ILE A 95 16.97 14.83 -3.67
CA ILE A 95 18.43 15.01 -3.77
C ILE A 95 18.71 16.13 -4.77
N ASN A 96 19.12 17.28 -4.26
CA ASN A 96 19.27 18.51 -5.03
C ASN A 96 20.70 19.05 -4.89
N ASN A 97 21.51 18.92 -5.95
CA ASN A 97 22.92 19.32 -5.94
C ASN A 97 23.67 18.84 -4.67
N SER A 98 23.37 17.61 -4.26
CA SER A 98 23.90 16.98 -3.06
C SER A 98 24.17 15.51 -3.31
N SER A 99 24.97 14.91 -2.43
CA SER A 99 25.33 13.49 -2.50
C SER A 99 24.75 12.71 -1.32
N LEU A 100 24.25 11.52 -1.60
CA LEU A 100 24.01 10.48 -0.61
C LEU A 100 24.97 9.33 -0.88
N ILE A 101 25.76 8.94 0.11
CA ILE A 101 26.67 7.78 0.01
C ILE A 101 26.15 6.69 0.92
N LEU A 102 26.01 5.47 0.40
CA LEU A 102 25.75 4.25 1.17
C LEU A 102 27.03 3.41 1.15
N ASP A 103 27.53 3.06 2.33
CA ASP A 103 28.77 2.30 2.50
C ASP A 103 28.56 1.11 3.45
N GLN A 104 29.46 0.14 3.37
CA GLN A 104 29.50 -1.06 4.23
C GLN A 104 28.15 -1.81 4.27
N TYR A 105 27.61 -2.11 5.45
CA TYR A 105 26.37 -2.87 5.62
C TYR A 105 25.11 -2.00 5.55
N SER A 106 25.20 -0.79 4.97
CA SER A 106 24.06 0.13 4.98
C SER A 106 22.88 -0.41 4.15
N VAL A 107 21.68 -0.27 4.69
CA VAL A 107 20.42 -0.58 4.00
C VAL A 107 19.55 0.66 4.05
N LEU A 108 19.16 1.14 2.87
CA LEU A 108 18.23 2.24 2.72
C LEU A 108 17.01 1.78 1.94
N ILE A 109 15.84 1.88 2.59
CA ILE A 109 14.54 1.61 1.99
C ILE A 109 13.77 2.92 1.85
N ILE A 110 13.30 3.22 0.64
CA ILE A 110 12.50 4.40 0.33
C ILE A 110 11.15 3.92 -0.19
N ARG A 111 10.08 4.19 0.56
CA ARG A 111 8.71 3.80 0.20
C ARG A 111 8.01 4.82 -0.70
N GLY A 112 8.52 6.05 -0.76
CA GLY A 112 8.11 7.07 -1.72
C GLY A 112 8.96 7.10 -2.99
N ASN A 113 8.90 8.21 -3.71
CA ASN A 113 9.70 8.46 -4.91
C ASN A 113 11.09 9.01 -4.56
N VAL A 114 12.06 8.82 -5.45
CA VAL A 114 13.34 9.54 -5.43
C VAL A 114 13.34 10.60 -6.52
N ILE A 115 13.52 11.85 -6.14
CA ILE A 115 13.52 13.00 -7.04
C ILE A 115 14.90 13.67 -7.02
N PHE A 116 15.59 13.58 -8.15
CA PHE A 116 16.86 14.26 -8.38
C PHE A 116 16.67 15.63 -9.03
N SER A 117 17.48 16.59 -8.61
CA SER A 117 17.58 17.89 -9.28
C SER A 117 19.00 18.43 -9.21
N ASN A 118 19.35 19.27 -10.19
CA ASN A 118 20.63 19.97 -10.27
C ASN A 118 21.85 19.03 -10.08
N SER A 119 21.82 17.85 -10.69
CA SER A 119 22.90 16.84 -10.62
C SER A 119 23.11 16.22 -9.24
N GLY A 120 22.03 16.05 -8.46
CA GLY A 120 22.06 15.23 -7.25
C GLY A 120 22.55 13.81 -7.51
N SER A 121 23.13 13.17 -6.50
CA SER A 121 23.70 11.82 -6.66
C SER A 121 23.44 10.89 -5.48
N ILE A 122 23.28 9.60 -5.78
CA ILE A 122 23.40 8.51 -4.81
C ILE A 122 24.59 7.65 -5.22
N THR A 123 25.47 7.34 -4.27
CA THR A 123 26.60 6.42 -4.47
C THR A 123 26.42 5.22 -3.55
N ILE A 124 26.52 4.01 -4.11
CA ILE A 124 26.52 2.73 -3.40
C ILE A 124 27.95 2.20 -3.45
N ASN A 125 28.58 2.01 -2.29
CA ASN A 125 29.98 1.58 -2.16
C ASN A 125 30.04 0.16 -1.58
N GLY A 126 30.34 -0.83 -2.41
CA GLY A 126 30.31 -2.26 -2.04
C GLY A 126 31.50 -2.79 -1.25
N GLY A 127 32.37 -1.94 -0.70
CA GLY A 127 33.45 -2.34 0.21
C GLY A 127 34.60 -3.17 -0.39
N GLY A 128 34.46 -3.73 -1.59
CA GLY A 128 35.53 -4.39 -2.35
C GLY A 128 35.92 -5.83 -1.93
N SER A 129 35.37 -6.39 -0.85
CA SER A 129 35.61 -7.77 -0.39
C SER A 129 34.67 -8.80 -1.05
N GLU A 130 35.09 -10.07 -1.12
CA GLU A 130 34.29 -11.20 -1.67
C GLU A 130 33.23 -11.73 -0.69
N SER A 131 33.10 -11.13 0.49
CA SER A 131 32.28 -11.64 1.61
C SER A 131 30.78 -11.31 1.53
N GLY A 132 30.28 -10.78 0.41
CA GLY A 132 28.86 -10.46 0.24
C GLY A 132 28.40 -9.23 1.06
N GLU A 133 29.34 -8.36 1.44
CA GLU A 133 29.12 -7.21 2.32
C GLU A 133 28.97 -5.94 1.48
N ALA A 134 27.77 -5.73 0.93
CA ALA A 134 27.49 -4.59 0.07
C ALA A 134 26.20 -3.88 0.49
N PRO A 135 26.18 -2.54 0.45
CA PRO A 135 25.01 -1.78 0.85
C PRO A 135 23.86 -2.03 -0.13
N SER A 136 22.65 -1.89 0.38
CA SER A 136 21.43 -2.15 -0.38
C SER A 136 20.58 -0.88 -0.46
N LEU A 137 20.20 -0.50 -1.68
CA LEU A 137 19.27 0.59 -1.95
C LEU A 137 17.99 0.01 -2.55
N ILE A 138 16.88 0.20 -1.86
CA ILE A 138 15.56 -0.29 -2.26
C ILE A 138 14.62 0.91 -2.39
N ILE A 139 14.05 1.10 -3.58
CA ILE A 139 13.14 2.20 -3.90
C ILE A 139 11.81 1.60 -4.37
N LEU A 140 10.73 1.84 -3.64
CA LEU A 140 9.41 1.30 -3.97
C LEU A 140 8.57 2.24 -4.85
N GLY A 141 8.96 3.52 -4.96
CA GLY A 141 8.36 4.49 -5.87
C GLY A 141 9.14 4.70 -7.17
N ASN A 142 8.86 5.81 -7.85
CA ASN A 142 9.56 6.20 -9.08
C ASN A 142 10.88 6.90 -8.78
N VAL A 143 11.82 6.83 -9.72
CA VAL A 143 13.07 7.58 -9.71
C VAL A 143 13.05 8.57 -10.86
N THR A 144 13.08 9.87 -10.57
CA THR A 144 12.88 10.92 -11.58
C THR A 144 13.86 12.06 -11.44
N GLY A 145 13.99 12.86 -12.50
CA GLY A 145 14.72 14.12 -12.48
C GLY A 145 16.18 13.99 -12.91
N SER A 146 16.98 15.06 -12.75
CA SER A 146 18.33 15.13 -13.31
C SER A 146 19.41 14.81 -12.27
N GLY A 147 19.84 13.55 -12.24
CA GLY A 147 20.85 13.08 -11.30
C GLY A 147 21.45 11.73 -11.67
N THR A 148 22.23 11.18 -10.74
CA THR A 148 22.94 9.90 -10.95
C THR A 148 22.81 8.95 -9.78
N ILE A 149 22.57 7.67 -10.05
CA ILE A 149 22.79 6.58 -9.08
C ILE A 149 24.02 5.81 -9.53
N THR A 150 25.06 5.76 -8.70
CA THR A 150 26.33 5.14 -9.05
C THR A 150 26.66 4.02 -8.09
N GLY A 151 26.96 2.83 -8.61
CA GLY A 151 27.53 1.73 -7.81
C GLY A 151 29.04 1.61 -8.05
N THR A 152 29.79 1.37 -6.98
CA THR A 152 31.26 1.25 -6.99
C THR A 152 31.72 0.10 -6.10
N ASN A 153 32.94 -0.42 -6.33
CA ASN A 153 33.58 -1.43 -5.49
C ASN A 153 32.72 -2.70 -5.24
N LYS A 154 32.21 -3.32 -6.32
CA LYS A 154 31.28 -4.47 -6.25
C LYS A 154 29.95 -4.16 -5.54
N ALA A 155 29.48 -2.92 -5.67
CA ALA A 155 28.16 -2.52 -5.16
C ALA A 155 27.04 -3.37 -5.75
N ARG A 156 25.99 -3.59 -4.94
CA ARG A 156 24.74 -4.17 -5.42
C ARG A 156 24.01 -3.21 -6.34
N LEU A 157 23.32 -3.78 -7.32
CA LEU A 157 22.36 -3.02 -8.12
C LEU A 157 21.25 -2.48 -7.19
N PRO A 158 20.83 -1.21 -7.38
CA PRO A 158 19.65 -0.70 -6.68
C PRO A 158 18.40 -1.39 -7.20
N TYR A 159 17.46 -1.70 -6.30
CA TYR A 159 16.13 -2.14 -6.66
C TYR A 159 15.19 -0.94 -6.81
N VAL A 160 14.46 -0.88 -7.91
CA VAL A 160 13.43 0.15 -8.16
C VAL A 160 12.15 -0.52 -8.62
N ASN A 161 11.09 -0.41 -7.82
CA ASN A 161 9.77 -0.96 -8.17
C ASN A 161 9.02 -0.08 -9.18
N GLY A 162 9.25 1.23 -9.15
CA GLY A 162 8.62 2.19 -10.04
C GLY A 162 9.40 2.44 -11.34
N THR A 163 9.00 3.48 -12.06
CA THR A 163 9.68 3.89 -13.30
C THR A 163 10.94 4.71 -13.01
N VAL A 164 11.96 4.58 -13.86
CA VAL A 164 13.16 5.42 -13.85
C VAL A 164 13.14 6.34 -15.07
N SER A 165 13.11 7.65 -14.86
CA SER A 165 13.08 8.66 -15.93
C SER A 165 14.12 9.76 -15.70
N ASP A 166 14.86 10.11 -16.75
CA ASP A 166 15.82 11.22 -16.79
C ASP A 166 17.02 11.14 -15.82
N VAL A 167 17.20 10.00 -15.14
CA VAL A 167 18.30 9.71 -14.21
C VAL A 167 19.31 8.77 -14.87
N SER A 168 20.60 9.05 -14.70
CA SER A 168 21.66 8.14 -15.16
C SER A 168 22.01 7.12 -14.07
N VAL A 169 21.86 5.83 -14.36
CA VAL A 169 22.26 4.75 -13.44
C VAL A 169 23.53 4.08 -13.96
N ASN A 170 24.62 4.18 -13.20
CA ASN A 170 25.95 3.69 -13.58
C ASN A 170 26.50 2.77 -12.47
N VAL A 171 26.41 1.45 -12.64
CA VAL A 171 27.03 0.51 -11.69
C VAL A 171 28.27 -0.09 -12.33
N ASN A 172 29.45 0.35 -11.89
CA ASN A 172 30.74 -0.15 -12.40
C ASN A 172 31.14 -1.41 -11.61
N ASP A 173 31.65 -2.44 -12.30
CA ASP A 173 32.07 -3.77 -11.80
C ASP A 173 31.00 -4.85 -11.57
N VAL A 174 29.91 -4.84 -12.35
CA VAL A 174 29.16 -6.09 -12.61
C VAL A 174 29.80 -6.77 -13.82
N THR A 175 30.09 -8.06 -13.74
CA THR A 175 30.51 -8.88 -14.90
C THR A 175 29.32 -9.06 -15.84
N GLY A 176 28.95 -8.00 -16.56
CA GLY A 176 27.77 -7.98 -17.42
C GLY A 176 27.29 -6.55 -17.65
N ASN A 177 27.02 -6.22 -18.91
CA ASN A 177 26.69 -4.88 -19.35
C ASN A 177 25.23 -4.52 -19.00
N ALA A 178 25.05 -3.46 -18.20
CA ALA A 178 23.89 -2.55 -18.09
C ALA A 178 22.46 -3.14 -18.17
N ALA A 179 21.82 -3.33 -17.00
CA ALA A 179 20.38 -3.17 -16.84
C ALA A 179 20.05 -2.83 -15.37
N ILE A 180 19.03 -2.01 -15.17
CA ILE A 180 18.29 -1.97 -13.90
C ILE A 180 17.61 -3.34 -13.79
N GLU A 181 17.81 -4.08 -12.70
CA GLU A 181 17.07 -5.33 -12.46
C GLU A 181 15.61 -4.96 -12.16
N ASN A 182 14.75 -5.08 -13.17
CA ASN A 182 13.29 -5.18 -12.97
C ASN A 182 12.86 -6.63 -12.71
N ASP A 183 13.81 -7.57 -12.65
CA ASP A 183 13.62 -9.01 -12.46
C ASP A 183 14.70 -9.50 -11.47
N ILE A 184 14.31 -10.23 -10.43
CA ILE A 184 15.14 -10.54 -9.24
C ILE A 184 15.85 -11.90 -9.37
N THR A 185 15.73 -12.57 -10.52
CA THR A 185 16.16 -13.96 -10.67
C THR A 185 17.61 -14.10 -11.12
N GLU A 186 18.41 -14.78 -10.28
CA GLU A 186 19.80 -15.24 -10.48
C GLU A 186 20.95 -14.24 -10.17
N TYR A 187 21.33 -14.18 -8.89
CA TYR A 187 22.75 -14.13 -8.53
C TYR A 187 22.97 -14.93 -7.23
N GLU A 188 23.85 -15.93 -7.26
CA GLU A 188 24.00 -17.00 -6.25
C GLU A 188 24.50 -16.56 -4.87
N ASP A 189 24.89 -15.30 -4.66
CA ASP A 189 25.52 -14.84 -3.41
C ASP A 189 24.87 -13.56 -2.83
N LYS A 190 23.55 -13.56 -2.67
CA LYS A 190 22.80 -12.51 -1.93
C LYS A 190 22.59 -12.96 -0.47
N PRO A 191 22.79 -12.12 0.57
CA PRO A 191 21.95 -12.20 1.76
C PRO A 191 20.55 -11.91 1.26
N ASP A 192 19.70 -12.89 1.47
CA ASP A 192 18.46 -13.10 0.79
C ASP A 192 17.57 -11.83 0.94
N LEU A 193 17.42 -11.08 -0.17
CA LEU A 193 16.63 -9.85 -0.26
C LEU A 193 15.19 -10.11 0.18
N THR A 194 14.72 -11.33 -0.07
CA THR A 194 13.47 -11.88 0.45
C THR A 194 13.51 -12.02 1.99
N THR A 195 14.64 -12.36 2.61
CA THR A 195 14.80 -12.27 4.08
C THR A 195 14.83 -10.83 4.59
N ILE A 196 15.44 -9.89 3.86
CA ILE A 196 15.45 -8.46 4.26
C ILE A 196 14.04 -7.89 4.15
N LEU A 197 13.32 -8.13 3.06
CA LEU A 197 11.92 -7.74 2.89
C LEU A 197 11.00 -8.45 3.90
N THR A 198 11.21 -9.73 4.22
CA THR A 198 10.39 -10.44 5.22
C THR A 198 10.71 -10.08 6.68
N ASN A 199 11.96 -9.74 7.00
CA ASN A 199 12.35 -9.32 8.34
C ASN A 199 11.97 -7.86 8.63
N GLU A 200 12.13 -6.96 7.66
CA GLU A 200 11.91 -5.53 7.87
C GLU A 200 10.45 -5.11 7.82
N LEU A 201 9.62 -5.97 7.26
CA LEU A 201 8.24 -5.65 6.96
C LEU A 201 7.28 -6.65 7.63
N GLY A 202 7.82 -7.59 8.41
CA GLY A 202 7.11 -8.71 8.99
C GLY A 202 6.65 -9.73 7.94
N PRO A 203 6.07 -10.87 8.36
CA PRO A 203 5.56 -11.90 7.45
C PRO A 203 4.40 -11.45 6.53
N ASN A 204 4.11 -10.14 6.46
CA ASN A 204 2.96 -9.56 5.76
C ASN A 204 3.37 -8.53 4.68
N TYR A 205 4.60 -8.56 4.15
CA TYR A 205 5.03 -7.57 3.13
C TYR A 205 5.75 -8.16 1.92
N VAL A 206 5.49 -9.43 1.67
CA VAL A 206 5.06 -9.78 0.32
C VAL A 206 3.57 -10.02 0.44
N THR A 207 2.80 -8.93 0.50
CA THR A 207 1.52 -8.99 -0.17
C THR A 207 1.79 -8.26 -1.47
N ASP A 208 1.89 -8.99 -2.58
CA ASP A 208 1.16 -8.53 -3.76
C ASP A 208 -0.15 -8.00 -3.19
N LEU A 209 -0.39 -6.69 -3.27
CA LEU A 209 -1.73 -6.22 -2.95
C LEU A 209 -2.59 -6.93 -4.00
N PRO A 210 -3.37 -7.96 -3.62
CA PRO A 210 -4.23 -8.60 -4.59
C PRO A 210 -5.17 -7.51 -5.10
N VAL A 211 -5.81 -7.75 -6.24
CA VAL A 211 -6.71 -6.77 -6.84
C VAL A 211 -7.63 -6.13 -5.78
N GLU A 212 -7.48 -4.81 -5.60
CA GLU A 212 -8.26 -4.08 -4.60
C GLU A 212 -9.65 -3.79 -5.19
N LEU A 213 -10.56 -4.76 -5.05
CA LEU A 213 -11.91 -4.63 -5.57
C LEU A 213 -12.69 -3.55 -4.81
N ILE A 214 -13.21 -2.56 -5.54
CA ILE A 214 -14.11 -1.52 -5.02
C ILE A 214 -15.53 -2.07 -4.90
N SER A 215 -16.04 -2.64 -5.99
CA SER A 215 -17.39 -3.22 -6.05
C SER A 215 -17.48 -4.33 -7.07
N PHE A 216 -18.41 -5.26 -6.83
CA PHE A 216 -18.89 -6.23 -7.80
C PHE A 216 -20.42 -6.26 -7.74
N GLU A 217 -21.06 -6.10 -8.88
CA GLU A 217 -22.49 -5.83 -9.01
C GLU A 217 -23.12 -6.76 -10.04
N ALA A 218 -24.35 -7.16 -9.77
CA ALA A 218 -25.18 -7.94 -10.69
C ALA A 218 -26.55 -7.31 -10.84
N THR A 219 -26.96 -7.10 -12.09
CA THR A 219 -28.24 -6.49 -12.45
C THR A 219 -28.98 -7.38 -13.42
N VAL A 220 -30.14 -7.91 -13.01
CA VAL A 220 -31.03 -8.62 -13.93
C VAL A 220 -31.74 -7.63 -14.84
N ASN A 221 -31.74 -7.94 -16.13
CA ASN A 221 -32.52 -7.25 -17.15
C ASN A 221 -33.57 -8.22 -17.72
N PRO A 222 -34.53 -7.76 -18.53
CA PRO A 222 -35.55 -8.65 -19.12
C PRO A 222 -34.99 -9.85 -19.88
N ASN A 223 -33.82 -9.69 -20.53
CA ASN A 223 -33.26 -10.69 -21.44
C ASN A 223 -31.83 -11.15 -21.10
N ASN A 224 -31.22 -10.64 -20.04
CA ASN A 224 -29.84 -10.96 -19.68
C ASN A 224 -29.55 -10.57 -18.22
N THR A 225 -28.40 -10.98 -17.71
CA THR A 225 -27.83 -10.47 -16.47
C THR A 225 -26.55 -9.70 -16.79
N THR A 226 -26.46 -8.45 -16.35
CA THR A 226 -25.24 -7.64 -16.48
C THR A 226 -24.45 -7.71 -15.19
N LEU A 227 -23.17 -8.05 -15.32
CA LEU A 227 -22.19 -8.04 -14.24
C LEU A 227 -21.22 -6.88 -14.46
N THR A 228 -20.98 -6.08 -13.43
CA THR A 228 -20.02 -4.98 -13.47
C THR A 228 -19.15 -5.00 -12.23
N TRP A 229 -17.87 -4.68 -12.38
CA TRP A 229 -16.98 -4.53 -11.25
C TRP A 229 -15.96 -3.44 -11.50
N SER A 230 -15.41 -2.95 -10.39
CA SER A 230 -14.40 -1.92 -10.40
C SER A 230 -13.28 -2.29 -9.45
N THR A 231 -12.05 -2.03 -9.87
CA THR A 231 -10.83 -2.19 -9.05
C THR A 231 -10.28 -0.80 -8.74
N ALA A 232 -9.69 -0.62 -7.56
CA ALA A 232 -8.96 0.59 -7.20
C ALA A 232 -7.52 0.50 -7.70
N SER A 233 -6.92 -0.67 -7.49
CA SER A 233 -5.60 -1.04 -7.97
C SER A 233 -5.58 -2.52 -8.39
N GLU A 234 -4.63 -2.86 -9.25
CA GLU A 234 -4.35 -4.21 -9.73
C GLU A 234 -2.84 -4.38 -9.72
N GLN A 235 -2.34 -5.47 -9.16
CA GLN A 235 -0.94 -5.81 -9.12
C GLN A 235 -0.84 -7.30 -9.44
N ASN A 236 0.06 -7.67 -10.34
CA ASN A 236 0.26 -9.06 -10.77
C ASN A 236 -1.00 -9.76 -11.34
N ALA A 237 -2.05 -9.01 -11.71
CA ALA A 237 -3.33 -9.57 -12.09
C ALA A 237 -3.35 -10.00 -13.56
N SER A 238 -3.49 -11.30 -13.83
CA SER A 238 -3.63 -11.82 -15.19
C SER A 238 -5.04 -11.55 -15.74
N HIS A 239 -6.07 -12.09 -15.10
CA HIS A 239 -7.44 -12.03 -15.60
C HIS A 239 -8.48 -12.20 -14.50
N PHE A 240 -9.73 -11.97 -14.87
CA PHE A 240 -10.91 -12.29 -14.10
C PHE A 240 -11.71 -13.39 -14.79
N ASP A 241 -11.93 -14.49 -14.09
CA ASP A 241 -12.93 -15.48 -14.44
C ASP A 241 -14.28 -15.10 -13.85
N VAL A 242 -15.24 -14.90 -14.74
CA VAL A 242 -16.64 -14.68 -14.39
C VAL A 242 -17.31 -16.04 -14.28
N MET A 243 -17.74 -16.41 -13.08
CA MET A 243 -18.33 -17.72 -12.82
C MET A 243 -19.81 -17.65 -12.46
N ARG A 244 -20.56 -18.67 -12.87
CA ARG A 244 -21.97 -18.85 -12.56
C ARG A 244 -22.24 -20.17 -11.87
N SER A 245 -23.23 -20.21 -10.99
CA SER A 245 -23.73 -21.43 -10.36
C SER A 245 -25.23 -21.35 -10.10
N ASN A 246 -25.91 -22.49 -10.16
CA ASN A 246 -27.31 -22.63 -9.75
C ASN A 246 -27.47 -23.25 -8.35
N ASP A 247 -26.37 -23.67 -7.70
CA ASP A 247 -26.41 -24.40 -6.42
C ASP A 247 -25.31 -23.97 -5.41
N LYS A 248 -24.50 -22.96 -5.76
CA LYS A 248 -23.30 -22.48 -5.04
C LYS A 248 -22.17 -23.50 -4.89
N ARG A 249 -22.27 -24.67 -5.54
CA ARG A 249 -21.30 -25.77 -5.41
C ARG A 249 -20.62 -26.05 -6.74
N ASN A 250 -21.41 -26.21 -7.79
CA ASN A 250 -20.93 -26.42 -9.14
C ASN A 250 -20.88 -25.07 -9.85
N TRP A 251 -19.67 -24.67 -10.22
CA TRP A 251 -19.39 -23.38 -10.87
C TRP A 251 -18.94 -23.62 -12.30
N GLU A 252 -19.52 -22.88 -13.23
CA GLU A 252 -19.07 -22.84 -14.63
C GLU A 252 -18.42 -21.48 -14.91
N VAL A 253 -17.33 -21.48 -15.69
CA VAL A 253 -16.72 -20.26 -16.21
C VAL A 253 -17.54 -19.78 -17.40
N LEU A 254 -18.10 -18.58 -17.31
CA LEU A 254 -18.83 -17.95 -18.40
C LEU A 254 -17.90 -17.18 -19.34
N ALA A 255 -16.90 -16.50 -18.77
CA ALA A 255 -15.92 -15.73 -19.52
C ALA A 255 -14.65 -15.51 -18.70
N THR A 256 -13.55 -15.36 -19.41
CA THR A 256 -12.27 -14.88 -18.90
C THR A 256 -12.02 -13.50 -19.48
N ILE A 257 -11.78 -12.51 -18.63
CA ILE A 257 -11.60 -11.11 -19.01
C ILE A 257 -10.23 -10.65 -18.51
N GLU A 258 -9.35 -10.28 -19.44
CA GLU A 258 -8.02 -9.78 -19.14
C GLU A 258 -8.09 -8.60 -18.16
N ALA A 259 -7.25 -8.65 -17.12
CA ALA A 259 -7.04 -7.55 -16.21
C ALA A 259 -6.04 -6.54 -16.83
N ALA A 260 -5.75 -5.45 -16.14
CA ALA A 260 -4.75 -4.48 -16.57
C ALA A 260 -3.31 -4.93 -16.32
N GLY A 261 -3.08 -6.08 -15.67
CA GLY A 261 -1.76 -6.53 -15.25
C GLY A 261 -1.31 -5.81 -13.99
N ASN A 262 -0.93 -4.55 -14.17
CA ASN A 262 -0.51 -3.65 -13.10
C ASN A 262 -1.15 -2.27 -13.31
N SER A 263 -1.91 -1.79 -12.34
CA SER A 263 -2.64 -0.52 -12.40
C SER A 263 -2.81 0.08 -11.02
N ASN A 264 -2.34 1.31 -10.82
CA ASN A 264 -2.62 2.10 -9.60
C ASN A 264 -3.77 3.09 -9.80
N VAL A 265 -4.56 2.89 -10.85
CA VAL A 265 -5.74 3.71 -11.18
C VAL A 265 -6.95 2.83 -11.32
N LYS A 266 -8.11 3.40 -10.98
CA LYS A 266 -9.40 2.72 -11.07
C LYS A 266 -9.64 2.12 -12.44
N ARG A 267 -10.01 0.84 -12.49
CA ARG A 267 -10.50 0.17 -13.71
C ARG A 267 -11.93 -0.27 -13.54
N ASP A 268 -12.66 -0.28 -14.64
CA ASP A 268 -14.07 -0.61 -14.72
C ASP A 268 -14.25 -1.69 -15.78
N TYR A 269 -14.96 -2.74 -15.41
CA TYR A 269 -15.18 -3.92 -16.24
C TYR A 269 -16.66 -4.27 -16.32
N LYS A 270 -17.01 -4.99 -17.39
CA LYS A 270 -18.39 -5.39 -17.66
C LYS A 270 -18.44 -6.73 -18.39
N PHE A 271 -19.36 -7.58 -17.96
CA PHE A 271 -19.77 -8.79 -18.65
C PHE A 271 -21.30 -8.87 -18.74
N VAL A 272 -21.81 -9.52 -19.80
CA VAL A 272 -23.25 -9.72 -20.00
C VAL A 272 -23.51 -11.21 -20.24
N ASP A 273 -24.18 -11.84 -19.28
CA ASP A 273 -24.72 -13.19 -19.40
C ASP A 273 -26.06 -13.13 -20.14
N ASN A 274 -26.12 -13.65 -21.37
CA ASN A 274 -27.32 -13.63 -22.20
C ASN A 274 -28.30 -14.76 -21.88
N ASP A 275 -27.97 -15.66 -20.96
CA ASP A 275 -28.90 -16.70 -20.56
C ASP A 275 -30.03 -16.13 -19.70
N LEU A 276 -31.24 -16.60 -19.98
CA LEU A 276 -32.41 -16.25 -19.21
C LEU A 276 -32.42 -17.06 -17.91
N LEU A 277 -32.45 -16.37 -16.78
CA LEU A 277 -32.50 -17.02 -15.47
C LEU A 277 -33.87 -17.63 -15.24
N THR A 278 -33.92 -18.96 -15.11
CA THR A 278 -35.15 -19.70 -14.77
C THR A 278 -35.24 -20.09 -13.30
N ALA A 279 -34.14 -19.90 -12.54
CA ALA A 279 -34.02 -20.17 -11.12
C ALA A 279 -33.08 -19.13 -10.49
N VAL A 280 -32.99 -19.12 -9.16
CA VAL A 280 -31.99 -18.30 -8.46
C VAL A 280 -30.61 -18.71 -8.92
N THR A 281 -29.82 -17.74 -9.33
CA THR A 281 -28.49 -17.94 -9.90
C THR A 281 -27.47 -17.12 -9.12
N TYR A 282 -26.28 -17.67 -8.99
CA TYR A 282 -25.19 -17.09 -8.23
C TYR A 282 -24.04 -16.75 -9.15
N TYR A 283 -23.43 -15.60 -8.92
CA TYR A 283 -22.26 -15.16 -9.67
C TYR A 283 -21.11 -14.85 -8.74
N LYS A 284 -19.90 -15.26 -9.11
CA LYS A 284 -18.67 -14.84 -8.43
C LYS A 284 -17.65 -14.42 -9.47
N LEU A 285 -16.72 -13.57 -9.04
CA LEU A 285 -15.50 -13.30 -9.78
C LEU A 285 -14.37 -14.09 -9.14
N VAL A 286 -13.52 -14.67 -9.97
CA VAL A 286 -12.23 -15.22 -9.54
C VAL A 286 -11.17 -14.40 -10.25
N GLN A 287 -10.42 -13.62 -9.49
CA GLN A 287 -9.25 -12.93 -10.02
C GLN A 287 -8.07 -13.88 -9.96
N VAL A 288 -7.31 -13.97 -11.04
CA VAL A 288 -6.16 -14.86 -11.18
C VAL A 288 -4.92 -14.03 -11.49
N ASP A 289 -3.83 -14.29 -10.79
CA ASP A 289 -2.53 -13.66 -10.95
C ASP A 289 -1.69 -14.35 -12.03
N PHE A 290 -0.60 -13.73 -12.49
CA PHE A 290 0.30 -14.35 -13.47
C PHE A 290 1.05 -15.58 -12.92
N ASP A 291 1.13 -15.73 -11.60
CA ASP A 291 1.70 -16.89 -10.92
C ASP A 291 0.64 -17.94 -10.53
N GLU A 292 -0.57 -17.81 -11.07
CA GLU A 292 -1.74 -18.68 -10.84
C GLU A 292 -2.35 -18.59 -9.43
N ALA A 293 -1.89 -17.67 -8.57
CA ALA A 293 -2.62 -17.32 -7.36
C ALA A 293 -4.00 -16.74 -7.71
N TYR A 294 -4.97 -16.86 -6.79
CA TYR A 294 -6.32 -16.37 -7.07
C TYR A 294 -7.06 -15.89 -5.82
N GLU A 295 -7.95 -14.92 -6.03
CA GLU A 295 -8.90 -14.42 -5.03
C GLU A 295 -10.34 -14.52 -5.56
N GLU A 296 -11.28 -14.92 -4.70
CA GLU A 296 -12.70 -14.99 -5.04
C GLU A 296 -13.50 -13.82 -4.45
N PHE A 297 -14.41 -13.27 -5.25
CA PHE A 297 -15.34 -12.21 -4.85
C PHE A 297 -16.79 -12.62 -5.05
N GLY A 298 -17.59 -12.52 -3.99
CA GLY A 298 -19.00 -12.90 -3.95
C GLY A 298 -19.21 -14.16 -3.10
N PRO A 299 -20.21 -15.03 -3.42
CA PRO A 299 -21.07 -14.98 -4.60
C PRO A 299 -22.28 -14.07 -4.44
N LEU A 300 -22.60 -13.25 -5.45
CA LEU A 300 -23.84 -12.47 -5.54
C LEU A 300 -25.05 -13.36 -5.83
N THR A 301 -26.22 -13.03 -5.29
CA THR A 301 -27.47 -13.79 -5.49
C THR A 301 -28.45 -13.06 -6.40
N VAL A 302 -28.65 -13.54 -7.63
CA VAL A 302 -29.58 -12.95 -8.60
C VAL A 302 -30.85 -13.79 -8.69
N PHE A 303 -32.01 -13.14 -8.62
CA PHE A 303 -33.33 -13.76 -8.72
C PHE A 303 -33.88 -13.57 -10.14
N PRO A 304 -34.60 -14.56 -10.69
CA PRO A 304 -35.33 -14.40 -11.94
C PRO A 304 -36.31 -13.22 -11.90
N ASN A 305 -36.56 -12.63 -13.08
CA ASN A 305 -37.57 -11.58 -13.22
C ASN A 305 -38.95 -12.04 -12.71
N GLY A 306 -39.61 -11.19 -11.92
CA GLY A 306 -40.95 -11.46 -11.37
C GLY A 306 -40.97 -12.33 -10.12
N VAL A 307 -39.81 -12.72 -9.58
CA VAL A 307 -39.71 -13.39 -8.27
C VAL A 307 -39.59 -12.33 -7.17
N GLU A 308 -40.39 -12.47 -6.11
CA GLU A 308 -40.29 -11.64 -4.91
C GLU A 308 -38.91 -11.77 -4.27
N LYS A 309 -38.33 -10.63 -3.90
CA LYS A 309 -36.97 -10.54 -3.34
C LYS A 309 -37.08 -10.09 -1.89
N THR A 310 -36.11 -10.47 -1.08
CA THR A 310 -36.00 -9.98 0.30
C THR A 310 -34.62 -9.37 0.44
N LEU A 311 -34.56 -8.11 0.87
CA LEU A 311 -33.29 -7.46 1.15
C LEU A 311 -32.54 -8.24 2.23
N THR A 312 -31.36 -8.73 1.88
CA THR A 312 -30.44 -9.35 2.84
C THR A 312 -29.08 -8.70 2.74
N ALA A 313 -28.35 -8.71 3.86
CA ALA A 313 -26.98 -8.25 3.88
C ALA A 313 -26.12 -9.16 4.76
N ASN A 314 -24.88 -9.39 4.38
CA ASN A 314 -23.88 -10.10 5.15
C ASN A 314 -22.57 -9.31 5.12
N VAL A 315 -21.86 -9.32 6.24
CA VAL A 315 -20.59 -8.60 6.39
C VAL A 315 -19.55 -9.65 6.74
N PHE A 316 -18.49 -9.74 5.96
CA PHE A 316 -17.45 -10.73 6.14
C PHE A 316 -16.05 -10.21 5.76
N PRO A 317 -15.00 -10.67 6.48
CA PRO A 317 -15.09 -11.44 7.72
C PRO A 317 -15.66 -10.58 8.87
N ASN A 318 -16.25 -11.23 9.88
CA ASN A 318 -16.78 -10.54 11.05
C ASN A 318 -16.70 -11.46 12.29
N PRO A 319 -15.84 -11.16 13.27
CA PRO A 319 -14.97 -9.98 13.37
C PRO A 319 -13.93 -9.88 12.24
N SER A 320 -13.56 -8.65 11.88
CA SER A 320 -12.55 -8.38 10.86
C SER A 320 -11.27 -7.86 11.49
N THR A 321 -10.14 -8.39 11.03
CA THR A 321 -8.78 -7.85 11.28
C THR A 321 -8.22 -7.13 10.06
N GLU A 322 -8.90 -7.22 8.92
CA GLU A 322 -8.49 -6.75 7.58
C GLU A 322 -9.73 -6.27 6.78
N SER A 323 -9.59 -6.18 5.45
CA SER A 323 -10.64 -5.75 4.52
C SER A 323 -11.96 -6.49 4.68
N SER A 324 -13.00 -5.73 5.05
CA SER A 324 -14.37 -6.23 5.16
C SER A 324 -15.22 -5.91 3.95
N LYS A 325 -15.89 -6.95 3.46
CA LYS A 325 -16.81 -6.91 2.33
C LYS A 325 -18.25 -7.01 2.85
N ILE A 326 -19.13 -6.19 2.30
CA ILE A 326 -20.57 -6.21 2.59
C ILE A 326 -21.26 -6.76 1.34
N GLN A 327 -21.79 -7.96 1.43
CA GLN A 327 -22.67 -8.52 0.41
C GLN A 327 -24.11 -8.10 0.69
N ILE A 328 -24.74 -7.47 -0.28
CA ILE A 328 -26.12 -6.99 -0.25
C ILE A 328 -26.85 -7.65 -1.41
N ASP A 329 -27.89 -8.42 -1.12
CA ASP A 329 -28.67 -9.17 -2.11
C ASP A 329 -30.15 -8.83 -2.01
N GLY A 330 -30.88 -9.06 -3.10
CA GLY A 330 -32.34 -8.92 -3.15
C GLY A 330 -32.79 -7.46 -3.22
N LEU A 331 -31.94 -6.59 -3.77
CA LEU A 331 -32.25 -5.19 -3.94
C LEU A 331 -33.31 -4.98 -5.03
N SER A 332 -34.23 -4.06 -4.78
CA SER A 332 -35.23 -3.65 -5.77
C SER A 332 -34.63 -2.61 -6.72
N LEU A 333 -34.66 -2.92 -8.02
CA LEU A 333 -34.17 -2.02 -9.08
C LEU A 333 -34.87 -0.65 -8.99
N GLY A 334 -34.08 0.42 -9.13
CA GLY A 334 -34.56 1.81 -9.16
C GLY A 334 -34.76 2.49 -7.80
N ASN A 335 -34.60 1.77 -6.69
CA ASN A 335 -34.46 2.39 -5.37
C ASN A 335 -33.00 2.77 -5.12
N SER A 336 -32.75 3.90 -4.46
CA SER A 336 -31.42 4.18 -3.93
C SER A 336 -31.15 3.34 -2.69
N ILE A 337 -29.90 2.90 -2.53
CA ILE A 337 -29.41 2.24 -1.32
C ILE A 337 -28.78 3.30 -0.42
N GLU A 338 -29.28 3.42 0.80
CA GLU A 338 -28.63 4.21 1.85
C GLU A 338 -27.85 3.25 2.74
N LEU A 339 -26.52 3.37 2.71
CA LEU A 339 -25.62 2.63 3.59
C LEU A 339 -25.12 3.58 4.68
N SER A 340 -25.21 3.18 5.93
CA SER A 340 -24.68 3.95 7.06
C SER A 340 -23.91 3.05 8.02
N VAL A 341 -22.75 3.52 8.47
CA VAL A 341 -21.96 2.88 9.52
C VAL A 341 -22.02 3.77 10.75
N ILE A 342 -22.51 3.23 11.85
CA ILE A 342 -22.60 3.95 13.13
C ILE A 342 -21.78 3.24 14.19
N ASP A 343 -21.09 3.99 15.05
CA ASP A 343 -20.36 3.43 16.17
C ASP A 343 -21.28 3.11 17.36
N LYS A 344 -20.74 2.44 18.38
CA LYS A 344 -21.47 2.07 19.62
C LYS A 344 -22.09 3.26 20.38
N SER A 345 -21.65 4.49 20.13
CA SER A 345 -22.21 5.70 20.75
C SER A 345 -23.36 6.31 19.94
N GLY A 346 -23.69 5.71 18.78
CA GLY A 346 -24.70 6.21 17.85
C GLY A 346 -24.19 7.29 16.91
N ARG A 347 -22.88 7.58 16.91
CA ARG A 347 -22.28 8.53 15.98
C ARG A 347 -22.13 7.89 14.61
N MET A 348 -22.57 8.61 13.58
CA MET A 348 -22.37 8.24 12.18
C MET A 348 -20.91 8.41 11.79
N ILE A 349 -20.29 7.31 11.38
CA ILE A 349 -18.88 7.23 10.97
C ILE A 349 -18.76 7.35 9.46
N TYR A 350 -19.70 6.74 8.75
CA TYR A 350 -19.71 6.73 7.30
C TYR A 350 -21.15 6.67 6.78
N GLN A 351 -21.39 7.29 5.65
CA GLN A 351 -22.64 7.21 4.92
C GLN A 351 -22.35 7.22 3.42
N ASP A 352 -23.06 6.37 2.68
CA ASP A 352 -23.06 6.38 1.23
C ASP A 352 -24.49 6.26 0.68
N THR A 353 -24.69 6.76 -0.54
CA THR A 353 -25.96 6.65 -1.27
C THR A 353 -25.70 6.15 -2.69
N ILE A 354 -26.13 4.92 -2.95
CA ILE A 354 -25.98 4.25 -4.25
C ILE A 354 -27.28 4.47 -5.03
N LYS A 355 -27.25 5.33 -6.05
CA LYS A 355 -28.47 5.82 -6.73
C LYS A 355 -29.02 4.85 -7.79
N ASP A 356 -28.17 4.04 -8.40
CA ASP A 356 -28.52 3.06 -9.42
C ASP A 356 -28.33 1.65 -8.84
N SER A 357 -29.22 1.26 -7.93
CA SER A 357 -29.11 -0.02 -7.22
C SER A 357 -29.07 -1.20 -8.20
N PRO A 358 -28.00 -2.01 -8.19
CA PRO A 358 -28.04 -3.33 -8.81
C PRO A 358 -29.03 -4.23 -8.04
N GLU A 359 -29.21 -5.45 -8.50
CA GLU A 359 -29.97 -6.45 -7.74
C GLU A 359 -29.15 -7.06 -6.59
N SER A 360 -27.86 -7.21 -6.83
CA SER A 360 -26.88 -7.64 -5.84
C SER A 360 -25.59 -6.85 -5.96
N LEU A 361 -24.97 -6.62 -4.82
CA LEU A 361 -23.77 -5.80 -4.67
C LEU A 361 -22.84 -6.41 -3.62
N LEU A 362 -21.57 -6.55 -3.97
CA LEU A 362 -20.47 -6.72 -3.04
C LEU A 362 -19.79 -5.36 -2.88
N TYR A 363 -19.89 -4.78 -1.70
CA TYR A 363 -19.38 -3.46 -1.38
C TYR A 363 -18.15 -3.57 -0.48
N ASN A 364 -17.01 -3.04 -0.91
CA ASN A 364 -15.80 -3.03 -0.10
C ASN A 364 -15.75 -1.76 0.76
N LEU A 365 -15.94 -1.91 2.08
CA LEU A 365 -16.08 -0.78 2.99
C LEU A 365 -14.76 -0.02 3.19
N GLU A 366 -13.64 -0.72 3.19
CA GLU A 366 -12.34 -0.14 3.55
C GLU A 366 -11.75 0.74 2.44
N THR A 367 -12.11 0.50 1.18
CA THR A 367 -11.77 1.38 0.05
C THR A 367 -12.42 2.78 0.16
N ARG A 368 -13.36 2.95 1.10
CA ARG A 368 -14.22 4.15 1.21
C ARG A 368 -14.06 4.88 2.53
N THR A 369 -13.70 4.17 3.59
CA THR A 369 -13.55 4.74 4.93
C THR A 369 -12.63 3.88 5.78
N THR A 370 -11.88 4.51 6.68
CA THR A 370 -11.07 3.82 7.68
C THR A 370 -11.89 3.63 8.96
N LEU A 371 -11.99 2.39 9.42
CA LEU A 371 -12.64 2.06 10.69
C LEU A 371 -11.59 1.71 11.74
N TYR A 372 -11.66 2.36 12.91
CA TYR A 372 -10.82 1.99 14.05
C TYR A 372 -11.34 0.73 14.75
N PRO A 373 -10.50 -0.01 15.50
CA PRO A 373 -10.95 -1.13 16.32
C PRO A 373 -12.16 -0.76 17.19
N GLY A 374 -13.25 -1.53 17.08
CA GLY A 374 -14.52 -1.15 17.67
C GLY A 374 -15.71 -1.98 17.23
N ASN A 375 -16.87 -1.67 17.83
CA ASN A 375 -18.15 -2.24 17.45
C ASN A 375 -18.95 -1.20 16.66
N TYR A 376 -19.48 -1.63 15.53
CA TYR A 376 -20.26 -0.82 14.62
C TYR A 376 -21.60 -1.50 14.31
N LEU A 377 -22.57 -0.71 13.90
CA LEU A 377 -23.76 -1.18 13.19
C LEU A 377 -23.68 -0.67 11.76
N ILE A 378 -23.81 -1.60 10.82
CA ILE A 378 -24.00 -1.31 9.41
C ILE A 378 -25.50 -1.36 9.15
N ILE A 379 -26.03 -0.26 8.67
CA ILE A 379 -27.45 -0.08 8.35
C ILE A 379 -27.55 0.08 6.84
N ILE A 380 -28.35 -0.77 6.21
CA ILE A 380 -28.62 -0.74 4.78
C ILE A 380 -30.11 -0.56 4.61
N GLN A 381 -30.50 0.46 3.88
CA GLN A 381 -31.90 0.76 3.59
C GLN A 381 -32.10 0.89 2.07
N SER A 382 -33.12 0.22 1.55
CA SER A 382 -33.54 0.32 0.16
C SER A 382 -35.07 0.43 0.12
N GLY A 383 -35.57 1.60 -0.27
CA GLY A 383 -37.00 1.92 -0.14
C GLY A 383 -37.49 1.78 1.31
N ASN A 384 -38.46 0.88 1.52
CA ASN A 384 -39.05 0.59 2.84
C ASN A 384 -38.35 -0.56 3.58
N GLU A 385 -37.46 -1.29 2.92
CA GLU A 385 -36.72 -2.40 3.53
C GLU A 385 -35.48 -1.88 4.23
N LYS A 386 -35.18 -2.47 5.39
CA LYS A 386 -34.02 -2.09 6.21
C LYS A 386 -33.39 -3.33 6.82
N VAL A 387 -32.08 -3.44 6.65
CA VAL A 387 -31.25 -4.46 7.28
C VAL A 387 -30.23 -3.79 8.19
N VAL A 388 -30.04 -4.36 9.38
CA VAL A 388 -29.03 -3.92 10.34
C VAL A 388 -28.11 -5.10 10.65
N LYS A 389 -26.80 -4.89 10.51
CA LYS A 389 -25.77 -5.88 10.77
C LYS A 389 -24.80 -5.35 11.81
N ARG A 390 -24.51 -6.16 12.83
CA ARG A 390 -23.42 -5.87 13.76
C ARG A 390 -22.11 -6.17 13.06
N TYR A 391 -21.15 -5.26 13.20
CA TYR A 391 -19.80 -5.38 12.67
C TYR A 391 -18.77 -5.14 13.78
N ILE A 392 -17.71 -5.94 13.81
CA ILE A 392 -16.64 -5.86 14.80
C ILE A 392 -15.32 -5.69 14.05
N GLN A 393 -14.71 -4.51 14.16
CA GLN A 393 -13.33 -4.27 13.74
C GLN A 393 -12.41 -4.58 14.91
N GLN A 394 -11.36 -5.37 14.68
CA GLN A 394 -10.35 -5.72 15.71
C GLN A 394 -9.09 -4.88 15.61
#